data_AF-A0A644SYD8-F1
#
_entry.id   AF-A0A644SYD8-F1
#
_cell.length_a   1.000
_cell.length_b   1.000
_cell.length_c   1.000
_cell.angle_alpha   90.00
_cell.angle_beta   90.00
_cell.angle_gamma   90.00
#
_symmetry.space_group_name_H-M   'P 1'
#
loop_
_entity.id
_entity.type
_entity.pdbx_description
1 polymer ?
#
loop_
_entity_poly.entity_id
_entity_poly.type
_entity_poly.pdbx_seq_one_letter_code
_entity_poly.pdbx_strand_id
1 'polypeptide(L)'
;MKHMKKLALFCSILLTLVMGSCDALFSNKFQELGLGQVDSAALATANSETLFAQSGINSGTISQSFIDAALKDDTTKAAVVAELSTAAGDTDPKVAQTAQALLIEIKLQDTGAKQVVNNMGGLLDLFMSDDTLDPSTSAGMNAIIDTLVPPDLSDGDLAKVLNDLKDLANNEVKDFGTNLSTNGGLQNDNIDTASIAQTAVLATVVATLTPVDLSVSIGEALVAALNNTDETKNFDDFVTVPVGGLNSLTTDAGLTAIFNAAGLNELITKLSS
;
A
#
# COMPACT_ATOMS: atom_id res chain seq x y z
N MET A 1 -10.80 27.05 3.96
CA MET A 1 -11.44 26.34 5.10
C MET A 1 -11.97 24.93 4.79
N LYS A 2 -12.71 24.66 3.69
CA LYS A 2 -13.16 23.28 3.37
C LYS A 2 -12.00 22.33 2.97
N HIS A 3 -10.94 22.87 2.37
CA HIS A 3 -9.77 22.12 1.89
C HIS A 3 -8.78 21.77 3.03
N MET A 4 -8.64 22.65 4.03
CA MET A 4 -7.84 22.42 5.26
C MET A 4 -8.37 21.24 6.10
N LYS A 5 -9.69 20.99 6.08
CA LYS A 5 -10.30 19.86 6.81
C LYS A 5 -10.00 18.50 6.15
N LYS A 6 -9.84 18.45 4.84
CA LYS A 6 -9.57 17.21 4.08
C LYS A 6 -8.10 16.80 4.13
N LEU A 7 -7.20 17.78 4.15
CA LEU A 7 -5.75 17.57 4.28
C LEU A 7 -5.35 17.17 5.70
N ALA A 8 -5.92 17.83 6.72
CA ALA A 8 -5.77 17.42 8.11
C ALA A 8 -6.35 16.02 8.35
N LEU A 9 -7.49 15.69 7.73
CA LEU A 9 -8.05 14.35 7.74
C LEU A 9 -7.09 13.34 7.10
N PHE A 10 -6.54 13.61 5.91
CA PHE A 10 -5.56 12.75 5.24
C PHE A 10 -4.30 12.48 6.09
N CYS A 11 -3.74 13.50 6.74
CA CYS A 11 -2.62 13.33 7.68
C CYS A 11 -3.06 12.59 8.95
N SER A 12 -4.29 12.81 9.44
CA SER A 12 -4.86 12.08 10.58
C SER A 12 -5.08 10.61 10.27
N ILE A 13 -5.47 10.27 9.03
CA ILE A 13 -5.59 8.90 8.50
C ILE A 13 -4.23 8.23 8.55
N LEU A 14 -3.23 8.84 7.91
CA LEU A 14 -1.86 8.35 7.91
C LEU A 14 -1.35 8.15 9.34
N LEU A 15 -1.59 9.11 10.24
CA LEU A 15 -1.17 9.03 11.64
C LEU A 15 -1.81 7.88 12.43
N THR A 16 -3.10 7.65 12.23
CA THR A 16 -3.87 6.65 13.00
C THR A 16 -3.67 5.21 12.51
N LEU A 17 -3.37 5.02 11.22
CA LEU A 17 -2.98 3.71 10.67
C LEU A 17 -1.66 3.21 11.21
N VAL A 18 -0.73 4.12 11.47
CA VAL A 18 0.58 3.73 11.94
C VAL A 18 0.55 3.48 13.46
N MET A 19 -0.33 4.15 14.22
CA MET A 19 -0.56 3.83 15.65
C MET A 19 -1.24 2.46 15.87
N GLY A 20 -1.86 1.87 14.83
CA GLY A 20 -2.47 0.54 14.87
C GLY A 20 -1.52 -0.61 14.52
N SER A 21 -0.29 -0.33 14.07
CA SER A 21 0.63 -1.33 13.48
C SER A 21 1.88 -1.63 14.29
N CYS A 22 1.91 -1.28 15.58
CA CYS A 22 3.12 -1.45 16.40
C CYS A 22 3.53 -2.92 16.69
N ASP A 23 2.90 -3.93 16.08
CA ASP A 23 3.24 -5.34 16.31
C ASP A 23 3.62 -6.13 15.04
N ALA A 24 3.87 -5.47 13.90
CA ALA A 24 4.30 -6.14 12.66
C ALA A 24 5.77 -5.88 12.27
N LEU A 25 6.59 -5.36 13.19
CA LEU A 25 8.01 -5.10 12.93
C LEU A 25 8.90 -6.26 13.43
N PHE A 26 9.24 -7.13 12.49
CA PHE A 26 10.39 -8.04 12.46
C PHE A 26 10.43 -9.26 13.41
N SER A 27 10.21 -10.45 12.82
CA SER A 27 11.21 -11.52 12.91
C SER A 27 11.05 -12.50 11.74
N ASN A 28 12.08 -12.56 10.91
CA ASN A 28 12.17 -13.43 9.75
C ASN A 28 12.41 -14.89 10.22
N LYS A 29 11.34 -15.62 10.57
CA LYS A 29 11.38 -17.02 11.03
C LYS A 29 11.92 -18.02 9.99
N PHE A 30 12.16 -17.61 8.75
CA PHE A 30 12.67 -18.50 7.70
C PHE A 30 14.13 -18.91 7.93
N GLN A 31 14.93 -18.09 8.62
CA GLN A 31 16.30 -18.48 9.00
C GLN A 31 16.35 -19.52 10.13
N GLU A 32 15.35 -19.53 11.03
CA GLU A 32 15.28 -20.51 12.13
C GLU A 32 14.81 -21.90 11.68
N LEU A 33 14.06 -21.99 10.58
CA LEU A 33 13.43 -23.24 10.11
C LEU A 33 14.25 -24.04 9.09
N GLY A 34 15.44 -23.57 8.70
CA GLY A 34 16.35 -24.33 7.83
C GLY A 34 15.77 -24.66 6.44
N LEU A 35 14.75 -23.91 5.99
CA LEU A 35 14.21 -24.06 4.65
C LEU A 35 15.18 -23.37 3.68
N GLY A 36 15.74 -24.16 2.76
CA GLY A 36 16.70 -23.70 1.76
C GLY A 36 16.18 -22.53 0.91
N GLN A 37 17.07 -21.91 0.14
CA GLN A 37 16.71 -20.87 -0.82
C GLN A 37 15.55 -21.31 -1.70
N VAL A 38 14.55 -20.43 -1.86
CA VAL A 38 13.43 -20.65 -2.77
C VAL A 38 13.96 -20.63 -4.20
N ASP A 39 13.67 -21.68 -4.97
CA ASP A 39 14.14 -21.82 -6.36
C ASP A 39 13.18 -21.10 -7.32
N SER A 40 13.65 -20.00 -7.92
CA SER A 40 12.90 -19.22 -8.90
C SER A 40 12.45 -20.05 -10.11
N ALA A 41 13.25 -21.02 -10.56
CA ALA A 41 12.89 -21.87 -11.69
C ALA A 41 11.73 -22.80 -11.33
N ALA A 42 11.68 -23.26 -10.08
CA ALA A 42 10.55 -24.04 -9.57
C ALA A 42 9.29 -23.17 -9.46
N LEU A 43 9.41 -21.93 -8.97
CA LEU A 43 8.29 -20.99 -8.86
C LEU A 43 7.62 -20.71 -10.21
N ALA A 44 8.39 -20.59 -11.29
CA ALA A 44 7.86 -20.31 -12.63
C ALA A 44 6.90 -21.39 -13.18
N THR A 45 6.84 -22.57 -12.55
CA THR A 45 5.96 -23.69 -12.93
C THR A 45 5.08 -24.18 -11.78
N ALA A 46 5.15 -23.51 -10.63
CA ALA A 46 4.42 -23.89 -9.43
C ALA A 46 2.94 -23.53 -9.56
N ASN A 47 2.08 -24.39 -9.01
CA ASN A 47 0.66 -24.07 -8.83
C ASN A 47 0.44 -23.19 -7.59
N SER A 48 -0.75 -22.61 -7.46
CA SER A 48 -1.12 -21.76 -6.33
C SER A 48 -0.87 -22.40 -4.95
N GLU A 49 -1.18 -23.69 -4.78
CA GLU A 49 -0.91 -24.41 -3.53
C GLU A 49 0.58 -24.41 -3.15
N THR A 50 1.46 -24.67 -4.13
CA THR A 50 2.91 -24.65 -3.94
C THR A 50 3.40 -23.22 -3.67
N LEU A 51 2.87 -22.23 -4.39
CA LEU A 51 3.19 -20.82 -4.17
C LEU A 51 2.79 -20.37 -2.76
N PHE A 52 1.63 -20.79 -2.24
CA PHE A 52 1.19 -20.46 -0.88
C PHE A 52 2.05 -21.14 0.19
N ALA A 53 2.47 -22.37 -0.05
CA ALA A 53 3.37 -23.08 0.86
C ALA A 53 4.75 -22.42 0.93
N GLN A 54 5.31 -22.06 -0.23
CA GLN A 54 6.65 -21.47 -0.32
C GLN A 54 6.70 -19.99 0.05
N SER A 55 5.58 -19.26 -0.13
CA SER A 55 5.50 -17.87 0.28
C SER A 55 5.54 -17.68 1.78
N GLY A 56 5.19 -18.71 2.56
CA GLY A 56 5.15 -18.61 4.00
C GLY A 56 3.91 -17.94 4.57
N ILE A 57 2.97 -17.51 3.71
CA ILE A 57 1.73 -16.85 4.14
C ILE A 57 0.92 -17.73 5.11
N ASN A 58 0.94 -19.05 4.94
CA ASN A 58 0.26 -19.98 5.86
C ASN A 58 0.96 -20.14 7.23
N SER A 59 2.13 -19.53 7.40
CA SER A 59 2.88 -19.44 8.66
C SER A 59 2.79 -18.05 9.31
N GLY A 60 1.93 -17.17 8.79
CA GLY A 60 1.65 -15.85 9.35
C GLY A 60 2.51 -14.71 8.81
N THR A 61 3.47 -14.97 7.93
CA THR A 61 4.32 -13.91 7.34
C THR A 61 4.83 -14.33 5.97
N ILE A 62 4.73 -13.43 5.00
CA ILE A 62 5.28 -13.67 3.66
C ILE A 62 6.81 -13.54 3.71
N SER A 63 7.52 -14.54 3.19
CA SER A 63 8.98 -14.59 3.17
C SER A 63 9.57 -13.63 2.13
N GLN A 64 10.54 -12.81 2.53
CA GLN A 64 11.29 -12.00 1.58
C GLN A 64 12.05 -12.86 0.56
N SER A 65 12.55 -14.05 0.94
CA SER A 65 13.27 -14.93 0.00
C SER A 65 12.37 -15.50 -1.09
N PHE A 66 11.08 -15.68 -0.81
CA PHE A 66 10.09 -16.05 -1.81
C PHE A 66 9.86 -14.90 -2.78
N ILE A 67 9.65 -13.68 -2.26
CA ILE A 67 9.43 -12.49 -3.08
C ILE A 67 10.64 -12.23 -3.98
N ASP A 68 11.86 -12.28 -3.45
CA ASP A 68 13.08 -12.11 -4.22
C ASP A 68 13.24 -13.18 -5.31
N ALA A 69 12.85 -14.43 -5.02
CA ALA A 69 12.86 -15.51 -5.99
C ALA A 69 11.79 -15.33 -7.09
N ALA A 70 10.59 -14.86 -6.72
CA ALA A 70 9.50 -14.59 -7.66
C ALA A 70 9.83 -13.42 -8.60
N LEU A 71 10.57 -12.42 -8.09
CA LEU A 71 10.96 -11.21 -8.83
C LEU A 71 12.34 -11.31 -9.51
N LYS A 72 12.99 -12.48 -9.45
CA LYS A 72 14.35 -12.66 -9.97
C LYS A 72 14.50 -12.28 -11.44
N ASP A 73 13.49 -12.58 -12.25
CA ASP A 73 13.43 -12.28 -13.67
C ASP A 73 11.98 -12.14 -14.16
N ASP A 74 11.79 -11.44 -15.28
CA ASP A 74 10.46 -11.14 -15.83
C ASP A 74 9.65 -12.38 -16.21
N THR A 75 10.31 -13.49 -16.58
CA THR A 75 9.60 -14.73 -16.95
C THR A 75 9.02 -15.39 -15.71
N THR A 76 9.84 -15.54 -14.66
CA THR A 76 9.40 -16.07 -13.36
C THR A 76 8.29 -15.21 -12.78
N LYS A 77 8.48 -13.88 -12.78
CA LYS A 77 7.47 -12.93 -12.30
C LYS A 77 6.15 -13.08 -13.05
N ALA A 78 6.17 -13.08 -14.38
CA ALA A 78 4.96 -13.18 -15.18
C ALA A 78 4.21 -14.49 -14.92
N ALA A 79 4.92 -15.61 -14.77
CA ALA A 79 4.32 -16.90 -14.47
C ALA A 79 3.67 -16.94 -13.08
N VAL A 80 4.39 -16.47 -12.05
CA VAL A 80 3.87 -16.41 -10.66
C VAL A 80 2.65 -15.48 -10.59
N VAL A 81 2.72 -14.29 -11.20
CA VAL A 81 1.60 -13.35 -11.22
C VAL A 81 0.40 -13.96 -11.96
N ALA A 82 0.59 -14.63 -13.09
CA ALA A 82 -0.52 -15.24 -13.84
C ALA A 82 -1.23 -16.35 -13.04
N GLU A 83 -0.48 -17.22 -12.37
CA GLU A 83 -1.05 -18.27 -11.52
C GLU A 83 -1.81 -17.67 -10.33
N LEU A 84 -1.22 -16.68 -9.65
CA LEU A 84 -1.88 -16.01 -8.53
C LEU A 84 -3.11 -15.21 -8.97
N SER A 85 -3.09 -14.56 -10.14
CA SER A 85 -4.27 -13.88 -10.69
C SER A 85 -5.40 -14.87 -11.02
N THR A 86 -5.06 -16.08 -11.46
CA THR A 86 -6.05 -17.15 -11.66
C THR A 86 -6.64 -17.60 -10.33
N ALA A 87 -5.79 -17.86 -9.32
CA ALA A 87 -6.22 -18.25 -7.99
C ALA A 87 -7.00 -17.15 -7.25
N ALA A 88 -6.73 -15.86 -7.52
CA ALA A 88 -7.47 -14.73 -6.99
C ALA A 88 -8.95 -14.72 -7.44
N GLY A 89 -9.25 -15.37 -8.56
CA GLY A 89 -10.62 -15.58 -9.08
C GLY A 89 -11.25 -16.90 -8.64
N ASP A 90 -10.63 -17.66 -7.72
CA ASP A 90 -11.18 -18.93 -7.25
C ASP A 90 -12.48 -18.73 -6.47
N THR A 91 -13.35 -19.75 -6.51
CA THR A 91 -14.59 -19.80 -5.74
C THR A 91 -14.38 -20.08 -4.26
N ASP A 92 -13.25 -20.70 -3.87
CA ASP A 92 -12.83 -20.82 -2.48
C ASP A 92 -12.29 -19.46 -2.00
N PRO A 93 -13.00 -18.78 -1.08
CA PRO A 93 -12.59 -17.48 -0.59
C PRO A 93 -11.21 -17.49 0.06
N LYS A 94 -10.81 -18.61 0.68
CA LYS A 94 -9.50 -18.72 1.32
C LYS A 94 -8.40 -18.70 0.27
N VAL A 95 -8.57 -19.41 -0.84
CA VAL A 95 -7.63 -19.40 -1.97
C VAL A 95 -7.58 -18.01 -2.61
N ALA A 96 -8.74 -17.43 -2.90
CA ALA A 96 -8.85 -16.12 -3.52
C ALA A 96 -8.19 -15.00 -2.70
N GLN A 97 -8.49 -14.92 -1.40
CA GLN A 97 -7.92 -13.92 -0.50
C GLN A 97 -6.40 -14.11 -0.32
N THR A 98 -5.93 -15.37 -0.22
CA THR A 98 -4.50 -15.68 -0.09
C THR A 98 -3.73 -15.27 -1.33
N ALA A 99 -4.27 -15.55 -2.51
CA ALA A 99 -3.66 -15.16 -3.79
C ALA A 99 -3.59 -13.64 -3.94
N GLN A 100 -4.67 -12.92 -3.58
CA GLN A 100 -4.69 -11.46 -3.63
C GLN A 100 -3.68 -10.82 -2.66
N ALA A 101 -3.58 -11.32 -1.43
CA ALA A 101 -2.58 -10.85 -0.48
C ALA A 101 -1.14 -11.01 -1.02
N LEU A 102 -0.84 -12.16 -1.66
CA LEU A 102 0.46 -12.37 -2.31
C LEU A 102 0.68 -11.47 -3.52
N LEU A 103 -0.33 -11.23 -4.35
CA LEU A 103 -0.23 -10.29 -5.46
C LEU A 103 0.08 -8.88 -4.99
N ILE A 104 -0.58 -8.42 -3.92
CA ILE A 104 -0.30 -7.11 -3.31
C ILE A 104 1.17 -7.04 -2.90
N GLU A 105 1.66 -8.02 -2.16
CA GLU A 105 3.03 -8.03 -1.65
C GLU A 105 4.09 -8.08 -2.76
N ILE A 106 3.89 -8.94 -3.77
CA ILE A 106 4.79 -9.06 -4.92
C ILE A 106 4.84 -7.74 -5.70
N LYS A 107 3.68 -7.12 -5.97
CA LYS A 107 3.62 -5.84 -6.69
C LYS A 107 4.21 -4.70 -5.89
N LEU A 108 3.98 -4.63 -4.58
CA LEU A 108 4.61 -3.63 -3.72
C LEU A 108 6.14 -3.73 -3.76
N GLN A 109 6.69 -4.95 -3.78
CA GLN A 109 8.14 -5.13 -3.88
C GLN A 109 8.67 -4.85 -5.29
N ASP A 110 8.01 -5.31 -6.36
CA ASP A 110 8.44 -5.09 -7.76
C ASP A 110 8.51 -3.60 -8.11
N THR A 111 7.62 -2.82 -7.52
CA THR A 111 7.46 -1.40 -7.82
C THR A 111 8.34 -0.50 -6.96
N GLY A 112 8.92 -1.04 -5.87
CA GLY A 112 9.64 -0.25 -4.85
C GLY A 112 8.72 0.47 -3.85
N ALA A 113 7.40 0.42 -4.07
CA ALA A 113 6.40 1.04 -3.20
C ALA A 113 6.45 0.51 -1.76
N LYS A 114 6.95 -0.71 -1.55
CA LYS A 114 7.13 -1.29 -0.21
C LYS A 114 8.01 -0.43 0.69
N GLN A 115 9.04 0.24 0.17
CA GLN A 115 9.85 1.14 0.99
C GLN A 115 9.05 2.39 1.41
N VAL A 116 8.26 2.96 0.49
CA VAL A 116 7.37 4.10 0.79
C VAL A 116 6.31 3.72 1.83
N VAL A 117 5.73 2.52 1.73
CA VAL A 117 4.79 1.99 2.74
C VAL A 117 5.49 1.77 4.08
N ASN A 118 6.69 1.17 4.09
CA ASN A 118 7.45 0.96 5.34
C ASN A 118 7.84 2.29 6.02
N ASN A 119 8.13 3.32 5.22
CA ASN A 119 8.43 4.66 5.69
C ASN A 119 7.22 5.37 6.32
N MET A 120 6.00 4.86 6.14
CA MET A 120 4.83 5.34 6.90
C MET A 120 5.04 5.19 8.42
N GLY A 121 5.81 4.19 8.85
CA GLY A 121 6.29 4.04 10.23
C GLY A 121 6.95 5.32 10.77
N GLY A 122 7.85 5.90 9.97
CA GLY A 122 8.59 7.12 10.32
C GLY A 122 7.73 8.37 10.41
N LEU A 123 6.56 8.38 9.74
CA LEU A 123 5.62 9.49 9.87
C LEU A 123 5.06 9.59 11.30
N LEU A 124 4.92 8.49 12.04
CA LEU A 124 4.50 8.60 13.46
C LEU A 124 5.49 9.39 14.27
N ASP A 125 6.77 9.02 14.18
CA ASP A 125 7.81 9.66 14.96
C ASP A 125 7.87 11.15 14.61
N LEU A 126 7.67 11.46 13.33
CA LEU A 126 7.60 12.80 12.80
C LEU A 126 6.41 13.60 13.39
N PHE A 127 5.21 13.02 13.44
CA PHE A 127 4.02 13.66 13.98
C PHE A 127 3.90 13.65 15.51
N MET A 128 4.61 12.74 16.18
CA MET A 128 4.72 12.69 17.65
C MET A 128 5.85 13.56 18.19
N SER A 129 6.71 14.11 17.32
CA SER A 129 7.78 15.01 17.71
C SER A 129 7.23 16.37 18.20
N ASP A 130 7.93 17.01 19.14
CA ASP A 130 7.56 18.32 19.70
C ASP A 130 7.63 19.45 18.65
N ASP A 131 8.33 19.22 17.53
CA ASP A 131 8.27 20.06 16.35
C ASP A 131 6.96 19.76 15.61
N THR A 132 5.89 20.44 16.01
CA THR A 132 4.59 20.39 15.31
C THR A 132 4.80 20.74 13.84
N LEU A 133 4.92 19.71 13.01
CA LEU A 133 4.82 19.87 11.58
C LEU A 133 3.38 20.17 11.29
N ASP A 134 3.17 21.37 10.77
CA ASP A 134 1.88 21.75 10.23
C ASP A 134 1.85 21.30 8.77
N PRO A 135 1.20 20.18 8.43
CA PRO A 135 1.05 19.72 7.04
C PRO A 135 0.32 20.73 6.15
N SER A 136 -0.26 21.79 6.71
CA SER A 136 -0.82 22.91 5.96
C SER A 136 0.21 23.97 5.54
N THR A 137 1.48 23.80 5.92
CA THR A 137 2.61 24.64 5.50
C THR A 137 3.52 23.87 4.54
N SER A 138 4.20 24.58 3.64
CA SER A 138 5.17 23.96 2.72
C SER A 138 6.30 23.23 3.46
N ALA A 139 6.74 23.77 4.60
CA ALA A 139 7.76 23.11 5.44
C ALA A 139 7.25 21.80 6.06
N GLY A 140 6.01 21.78 6.54
CA GLY A 140 5.37 20.57 7.07
C GLY A 140 5.16 19.50 6.01
N MET A 141 4.75 19.91 4.82
CA MET A 141 4.57 19.02 3.67
C MET A 141 5.92 18.43 3.22
N ASN A 142 6.96 19.24 3.09
CA ASN A 142 8.29 18.78 2.70
C ASN A 142 8.85 17.75 3.68
N ALA A 143 8.66 17.93 5.00
CA ALA A 143 9.13 16.94 5.98
C ALA A 143 8.38 15.59 5.89
N ILE A 144 7.07 15.61 5.61
CA ILE A 144 6.27 14.39 5.39
C ILE A 144 6.78 13.65 4.14
N ILE A 145 7.08 14.41 3.10
CA ILE A 145 7.61 13.90 1.83
C ILE A 145 8.99 13.30 2.03
N ASP A 146 9.91 14.02 2.66
CA ASP A 146 11.27 13.57 2.97
C ASP A 146 11.27 12.32 3.84
N THR A 147 10.24 12.13 4.67
CA THR A 147 10.06 10.93 5.50
C THR A 147 9.55 9.75 4.68
N LEU A 148 8.62 9.97 3.75
CA LEU A 148 8.00 8.92 2.94
C LEU A 148 8.90 8.45 1.79
N VAL A 149 9.60 9.38 1.14
CA VAL A 149 10.35 9.15 -0.09
C VAL A 149 11.79 8.76 0.24
N PRO A 150 12.25 7.57 -0.20
CA PRO A 150 13.65 7.20 -0.03
C PRO A 150 14.57 8.22 -0.74
N PRO A 151 15.67 8.67 -0.09
CA PRO A 151 16.54 9.73 -0.63
C PRO A 151 17.31 9.32 -1.89
N ASP A 152 17.44 8.02 -2.14
CA ASP A 152 18.15 7.46 -3.29
C ASP A 152 17.23 7.19 -4.50
N LEU A 153 15.92 7.47 -4.38
CA LEU A 153 14.97 7.26 -5.46
C LEU A 153 15.02 8.43 -6.44
N SER A 154 15.20 8.16 -7.74
CA SER A 154 15.12 9.23 -8.74
C SER A 154 13.69 9.74 -8.87
N ASP A 155 13.51 10.99 -9.32
CA ASP A 155 12.21 11.59 -9.62
C ASP A 155 11.35 10.69 -10.53
N GLY A 156 11.97 10.10 -11.56
CA GLY A 156 11.29 9.21 -12.50
C GLY A 156 10.85 7.89 -11.84
N ASP A 157 11.70 7.33 -10.98
CA ASP A 157 11.37 6.11 -10.23
C ASP A 157 10.26 6.38 -9.20
N LEU A 158 10.24 7.56 -8.59
CA LEU A 158 9.22 7.96 -7.63
C LEU A 158 7.88 8.16 -8.31
N ALA A 159 7.87 8.84 -9.46
CA ALA A 159 6.67 8.97 -10.29
C ALA A 159 6.12 7.60 -10.66
N LYS A 160 7.00 6.64 -11.02
CA LYS A 160 6.62 5.26 -11.30
C LYS A 160 6.01 4.57 -10.08
N VAL A 161 6.66 4.64 -8.91
CA VAL A 161 6.13 4.10 -7.64
C VAL A 161 4.73 4.63 -7.34
N LEU A 162 4.51 5.94 -7.49
CA LEU A 162 3.22 6.57 -7.21
C LEU A 162 2.14 6.14 -8.22
N ASN A 163 2.50 6.01 -9.50
CA ASN A 163 1.59 5.47 -10.50
C ASN A 163 1.24 4.00 -10.21
N ASP A 164 2.23 3.20 -9.83
CA ASP A 164 2.06 1.81 -9.46
C ASP A 164 1.17 1.64 -8.21
N LEU A 165 1.29 2.53 -7.21
CA LEU A 165 0.41 2.60 -6.04
C LEU A 165 -1.04 2.89 -6.44
N LYS A 166 -1.27 3.85 -7.35
CA LYS A 166 -2.61 4.11 -7.88
C LYS A 166 -3.18 2.88 -8.57
N ASP A 167 -2.38 2.17 -9.35
CA ASP A 167 -2.84 0.99 -10.08
C ASP A 167 -3.13 -0.18 -9.13
N LEU A 168 -2.33 -0.34 -8.07
CA LEU A 168 -2.59 -1.28 -6.99
C LEU A 168 -3.92 -1.01 -6.28
N ALA A 169 -4.25 0.27 -6.04
CA ALA A 169 -5.51 0.68 -5.44
C ALA A 169 -6.72 0.24 -6.27
N ASN A 170 -6.63 0.44 -7.59
CA ASN A 170 -7.73 0.22 -8.52
C ASN A 170 -7.95 -1.25 -8.89
N ASN A 171 -6.96 -2.10 -8.62
CA ASN A 171 -6.98 -3.52 -8.94
C ASN A 171 -6.90 -4.35 -7.64
N GLU A 172 -5.72 -4.79 -7.23
CA GLU A 172 -5.56 -5.81 -6.18
C GLU A 172 -6.17 -5.42 -4.83
N VAL A 173 -6.01 -4.16 -4.40
CA VAL A 173 -6.59 -3.68 -3.14
C VAL A 173 -8.12 -3.70 -3.20
N LYS A 174 -8.69 -3.22 -4.31
CA LYS A 174 -10.14 -3.22 -4.54
C LYS A 174 -10.70 -4.63 -4.59
N ASP A 175 -10.01 -5.54 -5.27
CA ASP A 175 -10.43 -6.93 -5.41
C ASP A 175 -10.35 -7.66 -4.06
N PHE A 176 -9.32 -7.38 -3.25
CA PHE A 176 -9.19 -7.91 -1.90
C PHE A 176 -10.32 -7.42 -0.98
N GLY A 177 -10.61 -6.12 -0.99
CA GLY A 177 -11.73 -5.56 -0.22
C GLY A 177 -13.09 -6.10 -0.67
N THR A 178 -13.27 -6.33 -1.97
CA THR A 178 -14.47 -6.96 -2.52
C THR A 178 -14.59 -8.40 -2.01
N ASN A 179 -13.51 -9.17 -2.05
CA ASN A 179 -13.51 -10.55 -1.56
C ASN A 179 -13.79 -10.65 -0.06
N LEU A 180 -13.29 -9.73 0.76
CA LEU A 180 -13.65 -9.66 2.18
C LEU A 180 -15.15 -9.36 2.34
N SER A 181 -15.65 -8.36 1.62
CA SER A 181 -17.05 -7.92 1.70
C SER A 181 -18.03 -9.03 1.31
N THR A 182 -17.77 -9.73 0.20
CA THR A 182 -18.65 -10.78 -0.33
C THR A 182 -18.65 -12.04 0.54
N ASN A 183 -17.53 -12.35 1.19
CA ASN A 183 -17.36 -13.60 1.93
C ASN A 183 -17.53 -13.44 3.45
N GLY A 184 -18.05 -12.30 3.92
CA GLY A 184 -18.31 -12.06 5.34
C GLY A 184 -17.05 -11.87 6.19
N GLY A 185 -15.95 -11.45 5.59
CA GLY A 185 -14.68 -11.16 6.26
C GLY A 185 -13.54 -12.09 5.85
N LEU A 186 -12.49 -12.07 6.67
CA LEU A 186 -11.26 -12.82 6.46
C LEU A 186 -11.50 -14.33 6.62
N GLN A 187 -11.00 -15.12 5.67
CA GLN A 187 -11.11 -16.58 5.64
C GLN A 187 -9.74 -17.27 5.82
N ASN A 188 -8.65 -16.50 5.77
CA ASN A 188 -7.31 -16.94 6.14
C ASN A 188 -6.72 -16.02 7.21
N ASP A 189 -6.74 -16.47 8.46
CA ASP A 189 -6.25 -15.71 9.63
C ASP A 189 -4.74 -15.41 9.57
N ASN A 190 -3.99 -16.04 8.67
CA ASN A 190 -2.56 -15.81 8.52
C ASN A 190 -2.22 -14.64 7.59
N ILE A 191 -3.21 -14.01 6.94
CA ILE A 191 -2.99 -12.82 6.12
C ILE A 191 -2.76 -11.63 7.06
N ASP A 192 -1.66 -10.91 6.84
CA ASP A 192 -1.37 -9.64 7.52
C ASP A 192 -2.27 -8.52 6.97
N THR A 193 -3.48 -8.42 7.53
CA THR A 193 -4.46 -7.41 7.15
C THR A 193 -4.05 -6.00 7.56
N ALA A 194 -3.17 -5.84 8.55
CA ALA A 194 -2.68 -4.53 8.97
C ALA A 194 -1.78 -3.91 7.89
N SER A 195 -0.80 -4.67 7.39
CA SER A 195 0.07 -4.22 6.29
C SER A 195 -0.70 -3.96 4.99
N ILE A 196 -1.71 -4.80 4.68
CA ILE A 196 -2.59 -4.58 3.54
C ILE A 196 -3.43 -3.31 3.72
N ALA A 197 -3.95 -3.03 4.92
CA ALA A 197 -4.72 -1.82 5.20
C ALA A 197 -3.89 -0.54 5.02
N GLN A 198 -2.63 -0.54 5.46
CA GLN A 198 -1.71 0.58 5.25
C GLN A 198 -1.47 0.84 3.76
N THR A 199 -1.17 -0.24 3.03
CA THR A 199 -1.03 -0.20 1.57
C THR A 199 -2.28 0.36 0.92
N ALA A 200 -3.45 -0.16 1.30
CA ALA A 200 -4.74 0.22 0.73
C ALA A 200 -5.01 1.73 0.88
N VAL A 201 -4.61 2.31 2.01
CA VAL A 201 -4.79 3.75 2.26
C VAL A 201 -3.90 4.58 1.37
N LEU A 202 -2.59 4.29 1.38
CA LEU A 202 -1.64 5.05 0.59
C LEU A 202 -2.00 4.97 -0.90
N ALA A 203 -2.26 3.75 -1.38
CA ALA A 203 -2.70 3.48 -2.73
C ALA A 203 -3.99 4.24 -3.09
N THR A 204 -5.01 4.20 -2.22
CA THR A 204 -6.29 4.88 -2.45
C THR A 204 -6.15 6.39 -2.49
N VAL A 205 -5.31 6.96 -1.64
CA VAL A 205 -5.07 8.40 -1.63
C VAL A 205 -4.44 8.80 -2.95
N VAL A 206 -3.36 8.13 -3.37
CA VAL A 206 -2.70 8.46 -4.64
C VAL A 206 -3.69 8.27 -5.81
N ALA A 207 -4.52 7.22 -5.78
CA ALA A 207 -5.55 7.00 -6.78
C ALA A 207 -6.68 8.04 -6.78
N THR A 208 -6.92 8.70 -5.66
CA THR A 208 -7.96 9.73 -5.50
C THR A 208 -7.51 11.08 -6.07
N LEU A 209 -6.20 11.35 -6.05
CA LEU A 209 -5.66 12.59 -6.56
C LEU A 209 -5.72 12.65 -8.09
N THR A 210 -5.92 13.84 -8.62
CA THR A 210 -5.96 14.10 -10.07
C THR A 210 -4.98 15.21 -10.42
N PRO A 211 -4.10 15.03 -11.42
CA PRO A 211 -3.19 16.10 -11.83
C PRO A 211 -3.97 17.30 -12.37
N VAL A 212 -3.49 18.52 -12.09
CA VAL A 212 -4.04 19.76 -12.66
C VAL A 212 -3.77 19.80 -14.15
N ASP A 213 -2.55 19.45 -14.55
CA ASP A 213 -2.20 19.20 -15.94
C ASP A 213 -2.54 17.75 -16.31
N LEU A 214 -3.62 17.57 -17.05
CA LEU A 214 -4.09 16.25 -17.45
C LEU A 214 -3.20 15.57 -18.51
N SER A 215 -2.15 16.24 -18.99
CA SER A 215 -1.16 15.64 -19.90
C SER A 215 -0.08 14.83 -19.17
N VAL A 216 0.05 14.99 -17.85
CA VAL A 216 0.99 14.22 -17.03
C VAL A 216 0.27 13.17 -16.18
N SER A 217 1.00 12.14 -15.78
CA SER A 217 0.51 11.16 -14.82
C SER A 217 0.40 11.75 -13.41
N ILE A 218 -0.34 11.08 -12.53
CA ILE A 218 -0.45 11.52 -11.14
C ILE A 218 0.90 11.45 -10.42
N GLY A 219 1.73 10.44 -10.73
CA GLY A 219 3.08 10.32 -10.20
C GLY A 219 3.96 11.50 -10.60
N GLU A 220 3.96 11.89 -11.88
CA GLU A 220 4.72 13.05 -12.35
C GLU A 220 4.23 14.37 -11.72
N ALA A 221 2.92 14.55 -11.59
CA ALA A 221 2.36 15.74 -10.95
C ALA A 221 2.70 15.82 -9.46
N LEU A 222 2.66 14.70 -8.76
CA LEU A 222 3.07 14.62 -7.36
C LEU A 222 4.55 14.96 -7.23
N VAL A 223 5.44 14.32 -7.98
CA VAL A 223 6.89 14.60 -7.98
C VAL A 223 7.17 16.07 -8.28
N ALA A 224 6.48 16.66 -9.26
CA ALA A 224 6.60 18.08 -9.56
C ALA A 224 6.18 18.97 -8.38
N ALA A 225 5.15 18.56 -7.62
CA ALA A 225 4.76 19.23 -6.39
C ALA A 225 5.81 19.09 -5.29
N LEU A 226 6.45 17.91 -5.15
CA LEU A 226 7.52 17.65 -4.17
C LEU A 226 8.75 18.51 -4.43
N ASN A 227 9.14 18.63 -5.70
CA ASN A 227 10.36 19.31 -6.12
C ASN A 227 10.14 20.82 -6.37
N ASN A 228 8.95 21.34 -6.09
CA ASN A 228 8.65 22.75 -6.33
C ASN A 228 9.36 23.65 -5.32
N THR A 229 10.34 24.42 -5.80
CA THR A 229 11.05 25.45 -5.01
C THR A 229 10.46 26.85 -5.18
N ASP A 230 9.39 27.01 -5.97
CA ASP A 230 8.72 28.29 -6.19
C ASP A 230 7.72 28.56 -5.04
N GLU A 231 8.07 29.49 -4.15
CA GLU A 231 7.26 29.89 -3.00
C GLU A 231 5.91 30.50 -3.37
N THR A 232 5.70 30.85 -4.65
CA THR A 232 4.41 31.37 -5.13
C THR A 232 3.43 30.27 -5.54
N LYS A 233 3.91 29.03 -5.69
CA LYS A 233 3.12 27.85 -6.05
C LYS A 233 2.84 26.98 -4.83
N ASN A 234 1.67 26.36 -4.83
CA ASN A 234 1.20 25.45 -3.80
C ASN A 234 0.93 24.06 -4.39
N PHE A 235 0.76 23.05 -3.53
CA PHE A 235 0.41 21.68 -3.93
C PHE A 235 -0.81 21.62 -4.87
N ASP A 236 -1.82 22.47 -4.63
CA ASP A 236 -3.05 22.57 -5.43
C ASP A 236 -2.82 23.09 -6.87
N ASP A 237 -1.65 23.65 -7.18
CA ASP A 237 -1.27 24.05 -8.53
C ASP A 237 -0.80 22.85 -9.38
N PHE A 238 -0.54 21.70 -8.74
CA PHE A 238 -0.04 20.48 -9.39
C PHE A 238 -1.08 19.36 -9.36
N VAL A 239 -1.79 19.20 -8.24
CA VAL A 239 -2.78 18.13 -8.05
C VAL A 239 -4.04 18.65 -7.38
N THR A 240 -5.16 18.00 -7.66
CA THR A 240 -6.46 18.31 -7.07
C THR A 240 -7.03 17.09 -6.37
N VAL A 241 -7.79 17.35 -5.31
CA VAL A 241 -8.67 16.35 -4.70
C VAL A 241 -10.09 16.58 -5.23
N PRO A 242 -10.64 15.66 -6.05
CA PRO A 242 -12.03 15.75 -6.49
C PRO A 242 -12.99 15.91 -5.32
N VAL A 243 -14.11 16.60 -5.54
CA VAL A 243 -15.13 16.75 -4.49
C VAL A 243 -15.66 15.38 -4.09
N GLY A 244 -15.49 15.03 -2.80
CA GLY A 244 -15.86 13.72 -2.28
C GLY A 244 -14.83 12.63 -2.53
N GLY A 245 -13.71 12.93 -3.19
CA GLY A 245 -12.66 11.96 -3.52
C GLY A 245 -12.17 11.21 -2.29
N LEU A 246 -11.73 11.91 -1.25
CA LEU A 246 -11.26 11.29 -0.01
C LEU A 246 -12.37 10.64 0.84
N ASN A 247 -13.66 10.87 0.51
CA ASN A 247 -14.73 10.16 1.18
C ASN A 247 -14.68 8.65 0.84
N SER A 248 -14.05 8.27 -0.29
CA SER A 248 -13.84 6.85 -0.65
C SER A 248 -13.16 6.06 0.48
N LEU A 249 -12.26 6.69 1.25
CA LEU A 249 -11.58 6.06 2.40
C LEU A 249 -12.55 5.60 3.49
N THR A 250 -13.79 6.11 3.55
CA THR A 250 -14.78 5.69 4.54
C THR A 250 -16.08 5.19 3.93
N THR A 251 -16.34 5.49 2.66
CA THR A 251 -17.58 5.09 1.98
C THR A 251 -17.38 3.93 1.01
N ASP A 252 -16.14 3.60 0.62
CA ASP A 252 -15.88 2.41 -0.17
C ASP A 252 -16.05 1.16 0.70
N ALA A 253 -16.94 0.27 0.28
CA ALA A 253 -17.26 -0.94 1.03
C ALA A 253 -16.06 -1.90 1.12
N GLY A 254 -15.23 -1.97 0.08
CA GLY A 254 -14.04 -2.81 0.05
C GLY A 254 -12.98 -2.32 1.03
N LEU A 255 -12.68 -1.02 1.01
CA LEU A 255 -11.75 -0.41 1.97
C LEU A 255 -12.26 -0.54 3.41
N THR A 256 -13.56 -0.33 3.62
CA THR A 256 -14.20 -0.55 4.92
C THR A 256 -14.01 -1.98 5.39
N ALA A 257 -14.18 -2.97 4.51
CA ALA A 257 -13.96 -4.37 4.85
C ALA A 257 -12.49 -4.68 5.19
N ILE A 258 -11.54 -4.08 4.48
CA ILE A 258 -10.10 -4.19 4.77
C ILE A 258 -9.79 -3.62 6.16
N PHE A 259 -10.28 -2.43 6.47
CA PHE A 259 -10.08 -1.81 7.77
C PHE A 259 -10.74 -2.60 8.90
N ASN A 260 -11.93 -3.15 8.67
CA ASN A 260 -12.59 -4.02 9.64
C ASN A 260 -11.76 -5.29 9.90
N ALA A 261 -11.23 -5.91 8.85
CA ALA A 261 -10.36 -7.08 8.96
C ALA A 261 -9.01 -6.77 9.65
N ALA A 262 -8.55 -5.52 9.59
CA ALA A 262 -7.37 -5.03 10.30
C ALA A 262 -7.67 -4.52 11.73
N GLY A 263 -8.93 -4.57 12.19
CA GLY A 263 -9.33 -4.04 13.50
C GLY A 263 -9.34 -2.52 13.60
N LEU A 264 -9.31 -1.80 12.47
CA LEU A 264 -9.22 -0.34 12.38
C LEU A 264 -10.61 0.34 12.39
N ASN A 265 -11.61 -0.25 13.04
CA ASN A 265 -12.99 0.27 13.07
C ASN A 265 -13.09 1.66 13.71
N GLU A 266 -12.30 1.89 14.77
CA GLU A 266 -12.24 3.20 15.42
C GLU A 266 -11.66 4.26 14.50
N LEU A 267 -10.73 3.88 13.63
CA LEU A 267 -10.20 4.76 12.62
C LEU A 267 -11.31 5.18 11.65
N ILE A 268 -12.00 4.24 11.02
CA ILE A 268 -13.12 4.53 10.10
C ILE A 268 -14.13 5.50 10.73
N THR A 269 -14.45 5.27 12.02
CA THR A 269 -15.37 6.11 12.78
C THR A 269 -14.86 7.54 12.93
N LYS A 270 -13.58 7.73 13.29
CA LYS A 270 -12.95 9.06 13.40
C LYS A 270 -12.84 9.76 12.04
N LEU A 271 -12.71 9.02 10.95
CA LEU A 271 -12.61 9.60 9.61
C LEU A 271 -13.94 10.04 9.02
N SER A 272 -15.02 9.42 9.51
CA SER A 272 -16.39 9.68 9.05
C SER A 272 -17.08 10.80 9.83
N SER A 273 -16.50 11.26 10.94
CA SER A 273 -17.01 12.32 11.84
C SER A 273 -16.42 13.69 11.55
#